data_AF-A0A929SS90-F1
#
_entry.id   AF-A0A929SS90-F1
#
_cell.length_a   1.000
_cell.length_b   1.000
_cell.length_c   1.000
_cell.angle_alpha   90.00
_cell.angle_beta   90.00
_cell.angle_gamma   90.00
#
_symmetry.space_group_name_H-M   'P 1'
#
loop_
_entity.id
_entity.type
_entity.pdbx_description
1 polymer ?
#
loop_
_entity_poly.entity_id
_entity_poly.type
_entity_poly.pdbx_seq_one_letter_code
_entity_poly.pdbx_strand_id
1 'polypeptide(L)'
;MLKIKVSDVITLHEGNYNGEEIYYIVKYGSTYTPEVYIYDRGKLDLLLRNRTEITNSEYITYLGITMICKTRLSDRNFEPTYKTKARRIDNMY
;
A
#
# COMPACT_ATOMS: atom_id res chain seq x y z
N MET A 1 12.64 27.16 -21.26
CA MET A 1 11.66 26.68 -20.27
C MET A 1 11.96 25.22 -19.98
N LEU A 2 12.47 24.92 -18.78
CA LEU A 2 12.84 23.56 -18.42
C LEU A 2 11.58 22.78 -18.02
N LYS A 3 11.33 21.63 -18.64
CA LYS A 3 10.26 20.71 -18.26
C LYS A 3 10.89 19.41 -17.77
N ILE A 4 10.64 19.07 -16.51
CA ILE A 4 11.09 17.81 -15.90
C ILE A 4 9.87 16.89 -15.80
N LYS A 5 9.97 15.68 -16.36
CA LYS A 5 8.94 14.63 -16.22
C LYS A 5 9.40 13.67 -15.14
N VAL A 6 8.69 13.62 -14.02
CA VAL A 6 8.93 12.68 -12.93
C VAL A 6 7.87 11.58 -13.04
N SER A 7 8.32 10.33 -13.08
CA SER A 7 7.47 9.13 -13.04
C SER A 7 7.87 8.29 -11.84
N ASP A 8 6.88 7.79 -11.10
CA ASP A 8 7.08 6.92 -9.94
C ASP A 8 6.27 5.64 -10.12
N VAL A 9 6.71 4.55 -9.49
CA VAL A 9 6.06 3.23 -9.58
C VAL A 9 5.46 2.90 -8.22
N ILE A 10 4.13 2.83 -8.15
CA ILE A 10 3.42 2.37 -6.96
C ILE A 10 3.20 0.87 -7.06
N THR A 11 3.63 0.13 -6.03
CA THR A 11 3.34 -1.30 -5.90
C THR A 11 2.22 -1.49 -4.88
N LEU A 12 1.13 -2.11 -5.31
CA LEU A 12 0.02 -2.52 -4.45
C LEU A 12 0.21 -4.00 -4.11
N HIS A 13 0.22 -4.33 -2.82
CA HIS A 13 0.33 -5.72 -2.38
C HIS A 13 -1.05 -6.27 -2.02
N GLU A 14 -1.29 -7.54 -2.32
CA GLU A 14 -2.51 -8.24 -1.92
C GLU A 14 -2.38 -8.77 -0.49
N GLY A 15 -3.47 -8.72 0.27
CA GLY A 15 -3.59 -9.27 1.62
C GLY A 15 -5.04 -9.46 2.04
N ASN A 16 -5.24 -9.77 3.31
CA ASN A 16 -6.55 -9.83 3.94
C ASN A 16 -6.62 -8.90 5.16
N TYR A 17 -7.79 -8.31 5.39
CA TYR A 17 -8.09 -7.54 6.59
C TYR A 17 -9.48 -7.86 7.11
N ASN A 18 -9.59 -8.32 8.36
CA ASN A 18 -10.84 -8.85 8.93
C ASN A 18 -11.50 -9.96 8.09
N GLY A 19 -10.71 -10.76 7.37
CA GLY A 19 -11.20 -11.82 6.49
C GLY A 19 -11.63 -11.36 5.08
N GLU A 20 -11.52 -10.07 4.77
CA GLU A 20 -11.81 -9.52 3.45
C GLU A 20 -10.53 -9.28 2.65
N GLU A 21 -10.56 -9.55 1.34
CA GLU A 21 -9.43 -9.32 0.45
C GLU A 21 -9.20 -7.81 0.23
N ILE A 22 -7.94 -7.39 0.34
CA ILE A 22 -7.54 -5.98 0.26
C ILE A 22 -6.30 -5.79 -0.61
N TYR A 23 -6.11 -4.55 -1.06
CA TYR A 23 -4.77 -4.07 -1.41
C TYR A 23 -4.18 -3.29 -0.24
N TYR A 24 -2.86 -3.37 -0.06
CA TYR A 24 -2.14 -2.57 0.92
C TYR A 24 -0.83 -2.00 0.40
N ILE A 25 -0.41 -0.89 1.02
CA ILE A 25 0.90 -0.27 0.84
C ILE A 25 1.55 -0.12 2.20
N VAL A 26 2.81 -0.56 2.33
CA VAL A 26 3.62 -0.30 3.53
C VAL A 26 4.44 0.96 3.30
N LYS A 27 4.24 1.96 4.15
CA LYS A 27 5.03 3.19 4.14
C LYS A 27 5.96 3.20 5.35
N TYR A 28 7.24 3.25 5.06
CA TYR A 28 8.29 3.48 6.05
C TYR A 28 8.46 4.99 6.18
N GLY A 29 7.81 5.58 7.19
CA GLY A 29 7.97 7.00 7.52
C GLY A 29 9.33 7.29 8.17
N SER A 30 9.52 8.53 8.61
CA SER A 30 10.71 8.95 9.40
C SER A 30 10.72 8.36 10.81
N THR A 31 9.58 7.88 11.32
CA THR A 31 9.48 7.13 12.57
C THR A 31 9.74 5.64 12.32
N TYR A 32 10.40 4.99 13.28
CA TYR A 32 10.84 3.59 13.18
C TYR A 32 9.72 2.54 13.04
N THR A 33 8.45 2.96 12.95
CA THR A 33 7.29 2.05 12.86
C THR A 33 6.63 2.18 11.48
N PRO A 34 6.63 1.12 10.66
CA PRO A 34 5.97 1.14 9.37
C PRO A 34 4.44 1.24 9.52
N GLU A 35 3.85 2.08 8.67
CA GLU A 35 2.39 2.21 8.55
C GLU A 35 1.89 1.38 7.37
N VAL A 36 0.79 0.66 7.58
CA VAL A 36 0.12 -0.13 6.56
C VAL A 36 -1.15 0.59 6.15
N TYR A 37 -1.22 1.01 4.90
CA TYR A 37 -2.39 1.66 4.31
C TYR A 37 -3.22 0.58 3.62
N ILE A 38 -4.49 0.45 4.00
CA ILE A 38 -5.39 -0.59 3.51
C ILE A 38 -6.44 0.01 2.59
N TYR A 39 -6.66 -0.63 1.45
CA TYR A 39 -7.55 -0.20 0.39
C TYR A 39 -8.53 -1.31 -0.01
N ASP A 40 -9.74 -0.89 -0.37
CA ASP A 40 -10.80 -1.75 -0.92
C ASP A 40 -10.38 -2.27 -2.30
N ARG A 41 -10.16 -3.59 -2.40
CA ARG A 41 -9.69 -4.26 -3.61
C ARG A 41 -10.65 -4.05 -4.78
N GLY A 42 -11.93 -4.37 -4.57
CA GLY A 42 -12.94 -4.33 -5.63
C GLY A 42 -13.17 -2.92 -6.19
N LYS A 43 -13.22 -1.90 -5.32
CA LYS A 43 -13.32 -0.51 -5.78
C LYS A 43 -12.09 -0.05 -6.53
N LEU A 44 -10.89 -0.42 -6.05
CA LEU A 44 -9.65 -0.01 -6.69
C LEU A 44 -9.47 -0.68 -8.05
N ASP A 45 -9.78 -1.96 -8.17
CA ASP A 45 -9.77 -2.70 -9.43
C ASP A 45 -10.74 -2.07 -10.45
N LEU A 46 -11.93 -1.65 -10.02
CA LEU A 46 -12.89 -0.96 -10.88
C LEU A 46 -12.35 0.37 -11.41
N LEU A 47 -11.69 1.16 -10.56
CA LEU A 47 -11.12 2.47 -10.93
C LEU A 47 -9.90 2.33 -11.86
N LEU A 48 -9.08 1.30 -11.63
CA LEU A 48 -7.85 1.04 -12.39
C LEU A 48 -8.07 0.14 -13.61
N ARG A 49 -9.27 -0.43 -13.80
CA ARG A 49 -9.56 -1.36 -14.89
C ARG A 49 -9.17 -0.77 -16.25
N ASN A 50 -8.36 -1.50 -17.00
CA ASN A 50 -7.84 -1.14 -18.33
C ASN A 50 -6.94 0.12 -18.35
N ARG A 51 -6.41 0.56 -17.21
CA ARG A 51 -5.49 1.70 -17.13
C ARG A 51 -4.10 1.22 -16.73
N THR A 52 -3.10 1.54 -17.55
CA THR A 52 -1.67 1.30 -17.25
C THR A 52 -0.98 2.53 -16.69
N GLU A 53 -1.56 3.71 -16.89
CA GLU A 53 -1.03 5.00 -16.43
C GLU A 53 -2.17 5.80 -15.79
N ILE A 54 -1.85 6.48 -14.69
CA ILE A 54 -2.75 7.42 -14.01
C ILE A 54 -1.98 8.70 -13.70
N THR A 55 -2.68 9.83 -13.70
CA THR A 55 -2.11 11.10 -13.28
C THR A 55 -1.97 11.16 -11.76
N ASN A 56 -1.13 12.07 -11.26
CA ASN A 56 -0.98 12.26 -9.81
C ASN A 56 -2.30 12.67 -9.13
N SER A 57 -3.14 13.46 -9.81
CA SER A 57 -4.45 13.83 -9.29
C SER A 57 -5.36 12.60 -9.14
N GLU A 58 -5.41 11.74 -10.16
CA GLU A 58 -6.19 10.50 -10.12
C GLU A 58 -5.68 9.56 -9.04
N TYR A 59 -4.36 9.43 -8.89
CA TYR A 59 -3.76 8.65 -7.83
C TYR A 59 -4.23 9.09 -6.43
N ILE A 60 -4.16 10.40 -6.15
CA ILE A 60 -4.60 10.97 -4.86
C ILE A 60 -6.09 10.71 -4.65
N THR A 61 -6.91 10.94 -5.68
CA THR A 61 -8.36 10.74 -5.60
C THR A 61 -8.71 9.26 -5.39
N TYR A 62 -8.17 8.35 -6.21
CA TYR A 62 -8.52 6.93 -6.19
C TYR A 62 -8.10 6.27 -4.89
N LEU A 63 -6.86 6.48 -4.44
CA LEU A 63 -6.44 5.98 -3.15
C LEU A 63 -7.20 6.65 -2.00
N GLY A 64 -7.56 7.92 -2.12
CA GLY A 64 -8.36 8.62 -1.12
C GLY A 64 -9.73 8.00 -0.90
N ILE A 65 -10.48 7.72 -1.97
CA ILE A 65 -11.84 7.17 -1.88
C ILE A 65 -11.89 5.67 -1.60
N THR A 66 -10.81 4.93 -1.89
CA THR A 66 -10.71 3.48 -1.65
C THR A 66 -10.05 3.13 -0.32
N MET A 67 -9.45 4.09 0.38
CA MET A 67 -8.79 3.84 1.66
C MET A 67 -9.82 3.43 2.71
N ILE A 68 -9.63 2.23 3.27
CA ILE A 68 -10.45 1.70 4.36
C ILE A 68 -9.92 2.27 5.68
N CYS A 69 -8.64 2.04 5.96
CA CYS A 69 -8.01 2.52 7.19
C CYS A 69 -6.47 2.51 7.07
N LYS A 70 -5.82 2.98 8.14
CA LYS A 70 -4.38 2.83 8.36
C LYS A 70 -4.17 1.97 9.59
N THR A 71 -3.28 1.01 9.49
CA THR A 71 -2.92 0.12 10.59
C THR A 71 -1.40 -0.12 10.65
N ARG A 72 -0.95 -1.09 11.44
CA ARG A 72 0.44 -1.48 11.62
C ARG A 72 0.63 -2.93 11.19
N LEU A 73 1.88 -3.31 10.90
CA LEU A 73 2.25 -4.71 10.63
C LEU A 73 1.95 -5.66 11.79
N SER A 74 1.80 -5.12 13.01
CA SER A 74 1.48 -5.90 14.22
C SER A 74 -0.02 -6.06 14.47
N ASP A 75 -0.88 -5.53 13.60
CA ASP A 75 -2.33 -5.68 13.76
C ASP A 75 -2.74 -7.13 13.49
N ARG A 76 -3.42 -7.74 14.46
CA ARG A 76 -3.91 -9.12 14.38
C ARG A 76 -4.95 -9.33 13.28
N ASN A 77 -5.63 -8.27 12.88
CA ASN A 77 -6.65 -8.31 11.84
C ASN A 77 -6.05 -8.20 10.44
N PHE A 78 -4.75 -7.86 10.33
CA PHE A 78 -4.04 -7.69 9.07
C PHE A 78 -3.19 -8.91 8.74
N GLU A 79 -3.48 -9.52 7.59
CA GLU A 79 -2.80 -10.71 7.12
C GLU A 79 -2.21 -10.46 5.72
N PRO A 80 -0.91 -10.17 5.59
CA PRO A 80 -0.30 -9.97 4.27
C PRO A 80 -0.18 -11.31 3.53
N THR A 81 -0.53 -11.34 2.23
CA THR A 81 -0.34 -12.54 1.39
C THR A 81 1.14 -12.87 1.26
N TYR A 82 1.98 -11.84 1.12
CA TYR A 82 3.42 -11.99 1.12
C TYR A 82 3.95 -11.80 2.55
N LYS A 83 4.04 -12.89 3.30
CA LYS A 83 4.77 -12.90 4.58
C LYS A 83 6.24 -12.62 4.30
N THR A 84 6.66 -11.37 4.48
CA THR A 84 8.09 -11.07 4.57
C THR A 84 8.63 -11.87 5.75
N LYS A 85 9.57 -12.79 5.52
CA LYS A 85 10.35 -13.36 6.62
C LYS A 85 10.96 -12.16 7.34
N ALA A 86 10.43 -11.81 8.51
CA ALA A 86 11.13 -10.94 9.44
C ALA A 86 12.42 -11.69 9.79
N ARG A 87 13.50 -11.41 9.06
CA ARG A 87 14.83 -11.86 9.46
C ARG A 87 15.10 -11.10 10.74
N ARG A 88 15.02 -11.80 11.87
CA ARG A 88 15.63 -11.35 13.11
C ARG A 88 17.09 -11.03 12.77
N ILE A 89 17.42 -9.75 12.72
CA ILE A 89 18.81 -9.33 12.69
C ILE A 89 19.25 -9.54 14.13
N ASP A 90 19.88 -10.68 14.42
CA ASP A 90 20.65 -10.78 15.65
C ASP A 90 21.77 -9.76 15.51
N ASN A 91 21.58 -8.59 16.10
CA ASN A 91 22.67 -7.66 16.35
C ASN A 91 23.58 -8.36 17.36
N MET A 92 24.59 -9.07 16.85
CA MET A 92 25.77 -9.45 17.62
C MET A 92 26.60 -8.19 17.85
N TYR A 93 26.22 -7.40 18.87
CA TYR A 93 27.11 -6.46 19.53
C TYR A 93 26.91 -6.60 21.04
#